data_AF-D8QUH5-F1
#
_entry.id   AF-D8QUH5-F1
#
_cell.length_a   1.000
_cell.length_b   1.000
_cell.length_c   1.000
_cell.angle_alpha   90.00
_cell.angle_beta   90.00
_cell.angle_gamma   90.00
#
_symmetry.space_group_name_H-M   'P 1'
#
loop_
_entity.id
_entity.type
_entity.pdbx_description
1 polymer ?
#
loop_
_entity_poly.entity_id
_entity_poly.type
_entity_poly.pdbx_seq_one_letter_code
_entity_poly.pdbx_strand_id
1 'polypeptide(L)'
;MPHHGLLAWNSMLVAYAHSGHLEKAYLLFGAMPVRDRFSWSAALSWDYRRFWEMGLEGIEPDPVCVTSLLASLKDAGDLQSSREWFVRMLPDFGIQLTKDHFYCIADGLAKSGELSLAIEFLAGVPFDPDVIAWTTILSSCVEFSDASLGAHAAERVLGDSRNYGGAGAFISLANTYSMMVSFDPP
;
A
#
# COMPACT_ATOMS: atom_id res chain seq x y z
N MET A 1 18.86 16.15 27.80
CA MET A 1 17.64 15.34 27.63
C MET A 1 17.52 14.96 26.15
N PRO A 2 17.97 13.77 25.73
CA PRO A 2 18.06 13.39 24.30
C PRO A 2 16.71 13.09 23.63
N HIS A 3 15.72 12.61 24.39
CA HIS A 3 14.46 12.11 23.85
C HIS A 3 13.56 13.19 23.22
N HIS A 4 13.52 14.40 23.78
CA HIS A 4 12.76 15.50 23.20
C HIS A 4 13.36 15.99 21.88
N GLY A 5 14.68 15.88 21.73
CA GLY A 5 15.36 16.20 20.48
C GLY A 5 14.93 15.24 19.37
N LEU A 6 15.01 13.92 19.62
CA LEU A 6 14.68 12.90 18.62
C LEU A 6 13.23 13.01 18.12
N LEU A 7 12.27 13.23 19.04
CA LEU A 7 10.87 13.46 18.66
C LEU A 7 10.69 14.71 17.79
N ALA A 8 11.42 15.79 18.08
CA ALA A 8 11.39 17.01 17.27
C ALA A 8 11.99 16.77 15.88
N TRP A 9 13.12 16.06 15.79
CA TRP A 9 13.72 15.64 14.52
C TRP A 9 12.74 14.80 13.69
N ASN A 10 12.16 13.77 14.30
CA ASN A 10 11.17 12.89 13.67
C ASN A 10 9.93 13.67 13.19
N SER A 11 9.44 14.62 13.98
CA SER A 11 8.30 15.46 13.61
C SER A 11 8.62 16.37 12.42
N MET A 12 9.79 17.01 12.43
CA MET A 12 10.25 17.85 11.31
C MET A 12 10.47 17.03 10.05
N LEU A 13 10.99 15.81 10.19
CA LEU A 13 11.24 14.90 9.09
C LEU A 13 9.95 14.53 8.36
N VAL A 14 8.94 14.11 9.11
CA VAL A 14 7.60 13.80 8.57
C VAL A 14 6.95 15.05 7.96
N ALA A 15 7.07 16.21 8.61
CA ALA A 15 6.51 17.45 8.09
C ALA A 15 7.11 17.84 6.72
N TYR A 16 8.43 17.72 6.55
CA TYR A 16 9.08 17.99 5.28
C TYR A 16 8.69 16.98 4.20
N ALA A 17 8.65 15.69 4.55
CA ALA A 17 8.23 14.64 3.63
C ALA A 17 6.79 14.86 3.14
N HIS A 18 5.83 15.08 4.05
CA HIS A 18 4.42 15.33 3.70
C HIS A 18 4.21 16.63 2.93
N SER A 19 5.07 17.63 3.13
CA SER A 19 5.01 18.89 2.38
C SER A 19 5.69 18.82 1.01
N GLY A 20 6.12 17.63 0.56
CA GLY A 20 6.83 17.43 -0.72
C GLY A 20 8.26 17.97 -0.75
N HIS A 21 8.81 18.41 0.37
CA HIS A 21 10.15 18.98 0.46
C HIS A 21 11.20 17.88 0.72
N LEU A 22 11.26 16.88 -0.17
CA LEU A 22 12.08 15.69 0.01
C LEU A 22 13.57 16.01 0.18
N GLU A 23 14.10 16.99 -0.54
CA GLU A 23 15.50 17.42 -0.40
C GLU A 23 15.82 17.88 1.04
N LYS A 24 14.91 18.65 1.67
CA LYS A 24 15.05 19.06 3.07
C LYS A 24 14.95 17.87 4.01
N ALA A 25 14.04 16.93 3.74
CA ALA A 25 13.92 15.70 4.52
C ALA A 25 15.21 14.86 4.46
N TYR A 26 15.84 14.74 3.28
CA TYR A 26 17.12 14.05 3.12
C TYR A 26 18.25 14.70 3.91
N LEU A 27 18.41 16.03 3.78
CA LEU A 27 19.43 16.77 4.52
C LEU A 27 19.21 16.64 6.04
N LEU A 28 17.96 16.75 6.48
CA LEU A 28 17.60 16.61 7.88
C LEU A 28 17.92 15.20 8.39
N PHE A 29 17.49 14.17 7.66
CA PHE A 29 17.76 12.77 8.00
C PHE A 29 19.26 12.50 8.10
N GLY A 30 20.06 12.98 7.13
CA GLY A 30 21.52 12.85 7.12
C GLY A 30 22.20 13.54 8.31
N ALA A 31 21.64 14.65 8.79
CA ALA A 31 22.15 15.40 9.93
C ALA A 31 21.75 14.84 11.30
N MET A 32 20.82 13.87 11.37
CA MET A 32 20.39 13.29 12.65
C MET A 32 21.56 12.56 13.34
N PRO A 33 21.89 12.92 14.60
CA PRO A 33 22.98 12.28 15.34
C PRO A 33 22.64 10.86 15.81
N VAL A 34 21.35 10.59 16.01
CA VAL A 34 20.80 9.28 16.37
C VAL A 34 19.50 9.11 15.57
N ARG A 35 19.32 7.93 14.98
CA ARG A 35 18.10 7.55 14.28
C ARG A 35 17.47 6.39 15.02
N ASP A 36 16.16 6.47 15.20
CA ASP A 36 15.39 5.35 15.71
C ASP A 36 14.60 4.71 14.58
N ARG A 37 13.83 3.70 14.94
CA ARG A 37 12.99 2.96 14.03
C ARG A 37 11.97 3.87 13.32
N PHE A 38 11.47 4.91 13.99
CA PHE A 38 10.53 5.86 13.40
C PHE A 38 11.22 6.76 12.37
N SER A 39 12.44 7.24 12.66
CA SER A 39 13.25 7.98 11.68
C SER A 39 13.41 7.17 10.39
N TRP A 40 13.69 5.87 10.52
CA TRP A 40 13.84 4.94 9.40
C TRP A 40 12.52 4.66 8.67
N SER A 41 11.40 4.41 9.38
CA SER A 41 10.08 4.27 8.73
C SER A 41 9.72 5.47 7.88
N ALA A 42 9.99 6.68 8.39
CA ALA A 42 9.81 7.90 7.63
C ALA A 42 10.69 7.86 6.37
N ALA A 43 11.99 7.59 6.51
CA ALA A 43 12.92 7.56 5.37
C ALA A 43 12.56 6.57 4.26
N LEU A 44 12.11 5.38 4.63
CA LEU A 44 11.68 4.37 3.68
C LEU A 44 10.43 4.76 2.91
N SER A 45 9.62 5.70 3.43
CA SER A 45 8.43 6.18 2.72
C SER A 45 8.76 7.00 1.47
N TRP A 46 9.96 7.61 1.38
CA TRP A 46 10.41 8.34 0.18
C TRP A 46 11.61 7.69 -0.52
N ASP A 47 12.37 6.83 0.15
CA ASP A 47 13.51 6.11 -0.44
C ASP A 47 13.62 4.68 0.12
N TYR A 48 12.81 3.79 -0.42
CA TYR A 48 12.80 2.37 -0.07
C TYR A 48 14.15 1.66 -0.28
N ARG A 49 15.01 2.19 -1.16
CA ARG A 49 16.32 1.60 -1.48
C ARG A 49 17.28 1.66 -0.30
N ARG A 50 17.02 2.54 0.66
CA ARG A 50 17.83 2.71 1.87
C ARG A 50 17.53 1.70 2.97
N PHE A 51 16.61 0.78 2.74
CA PHE A 51 16.31 -0.27 3.73
C PHE A 51 17.58 -0.93 4.28
N TRP A 52 18.56 -1.24 3.43
CA TRP A 52 19.77 -1.92 3.89
C TRP A 52 20.64 -1.04 4.79
N GLU A 53 20.58 0.28 4.64
CA GLU A 53 21.27 1.22 5.52
C GLU A 53 20.74 1.14 6.97
N MET A 54 19.45 0.86 7.15
CA MET A 54 18.84 0.64 8.46
C MET A 54 19.48 -0.52 9.22
N GLY A 55 19.71 -1.64 8.51
CA GLY A 55 20.37 -2.82 9.07
C GLY A 55 21.84 -2.58 9.38
N LEU A 56 22.53 -1.74 8.60
CA LEU A 56 23.92 -1.34 8.87
C LEU A 56 24.05 -0.49 10.14
N GLU A 57 23.00 0.24 10.52
CA GLU A 57 22.91 0.96 11.81
C GLU A 57 22.48 0.06 12.98
N GLY A 58 22.27 -1.24 12.75
CA GLY A 58 21.82 -2.19 13.77
C GLY A 58 20.37 -1.98 14.21
N ILE A 59 19.56 -1.28 13.40
CA ILE A 59 18.14 -1.09 13.68
C ILE A 59 17.35 -2.15 12.91
N GLU A 60 16.61 -2.97 13.63
CA GLU A 60 15.74 -3.98 13.02
C GLU A 60 14.41 -3.36 12.54
N PRO A 61 13.94 -3.72 11.33
CA PRO A 61 12.65 -3.31 10.81
C PRO A 61 11.51 -3.81 11.69
N ASP A 62 10.41 -3.06 11.72
CA ASP A 62 9.15 -3.51 12.31
C ASP A 62 8.00 -3.47 11.30
N PRO A 63 6.80 -3.94 11.67
CA PRO A 63 5.66 -3.93 10.76
C PRO A 63 5.33 -2.54 10.19
N VAL A 64 5.57 -1.47 10.95
CA VAL A 64 5.29 -0.10 10.49
C VAL A 64 6.31 0.32 9.43
N CYS A 65 7.62 0.08 9.65
CA CYS A 65 8.66 0.32 8.64
C CYS A 65 8.31 -0.36 7.31
N VAL A 66 7.89 -1.61 7.40
CA VAL A 66 7.59 -2.45 6.25
C VAL A 66 6.30 -2.01 5.54
N THR A 67 5.29 -1.57 6.27
CA THR A 67 4.09 -0.97 5.66
C THR A 67 4.45 0.29 4.87
N SER A 68 5.28 1.18 5.44
CA SER A 68 5.78 2.37 4.74
C SER A 68 6.59 2.01 3.49
N LEU A 69 7.43 0.98 3.59
CA LEU A 69 8.20 0.45 2.47
C LEU A 69 7.29 -0.07 1.34
N LEU A 70 6.34 -0.94 1.65
CA LEU A 70 5.39 -1.48 0.66
C LEU A 70 4.54 -0.38 0.01
N ALA A 71 4.09 0.60 0.78
CA ALA A 71 3.35 1.74 0.25
C ALA A 71 4.19 2.57 -0.73
N SER A 72 5.46 2.84 -0.40
CA SER A 72 6.36 3.58 -1.30
C SER A 72 6.70 2.79 -2.59
N LEU A 73 6.88 1.47 -2.49
CA LEU A 73 7.12 0.58 -3.63
C LEU A 73 5.92 0.55 -4.57
N LYS A 74 4.73 0.48 -3.98
CA LYS A 74 3.46 0.56 -4.68
C LYS A 74 3.30 1.90 -5.40
N ASP A 75 3.56 3.02 -4.74
CA ASP A 75 3.46 4.36 -5.35
C ASP A 75 4.52 4.57 -6.44
N ALA A 76 5.69 3.91 -6.32
CA ALA A 76 6.73 3.89 -7.34
C ALA A 76 6.44 2.90 -8.50
N GLY A 77 5.42 2.05 -8.39
CA GLY A 77 5.13 0.98 -9.35
C GLY A 77 6.15 -0.17 -9.36
N ASP A 78 7.03 -0.26 -8.36
CA ASP A 78 8.05 -1.32 -8.24
C ASP A 78 7.48 -2.56 -7.55
N LEU A 79 6.59 -3.24 -8.29
CA LEU A 79 5.88 -4.43 -7.82
C LEU A 79 6.81 -5.60 -7.53
N GLN A 80 7.91 -5.73 -8.28
CA GLN A 80 8.88 -6.80 -8.09
C GLN A 80 9.53 -6.72 -6.71
N SER A 81 10.06 -5.55 -6.36
CA SER A 81 10.63 -5.33 -5.03
C SER A 81 9.58 -5.50 -3.94
N SER A 82 8.34 -5.05 -4.17
CA SER A 82 7.21 -5.20 -3.24
C SER A 82 6.93 -6.68 -2.91
N ARG A 83 6.89 -7.54 -3.93
CA ARG A 83 6.72 -8.99 -3.79
C ARG A 83 7.88 -9.66 -3.05
N GLU A 84 9.11 -9.29 -3.41
CA GLU A 84 10.31 -9.83 -2.74
C GLU A 84 10.31 -9.50 -1.25
N TRP A 85 9.94 -8.27 -0.89
CA TRP A 85 9.75 -7.87 0.49
C TRP A 85 8.68 -8.70 1.19
N PHE A 86 7.49 -8.82 0.58
CA PHE A 86 6.37 -9.56 1.14
C PHE A 86 6.71 -11.02 1.49
N VAL A 87 7.44 -11.72 0.62
CA VAL A 87 7.82 -13.12 0.85
C VAL A 87 8.90 -13.25 1.93
N ARG A 88 9.78 -12.26 2.08
CA ARG A 88 10.92 -12.31 3.01
C ARG A 88 10.61 -11.81 4.42
N MET A 89 9.54 -11.04 4.61
CA MET A 89 9.17 -10.42 5.91
C MET A 89 9.15 -11.41 7.08
N LEU A 90 8.40 -12.50 6.95
CA LEU A 90 8.26 -13.48 8.01
C LEU A 90 9.53 -14.35 8.18
N PRO A 91 10.08 -14.99 7.13
CA PRO A 91 11.21 -15.91 7.29
C PRO A 91 12.53 -15.21 7.64
N ASP A 92 12.82 -14.04 7.05
CA ASP A 92 14.13 -13.39 7.20
C ASP A 92 14.13 -12.40 8.38
N PHE A 93 12.99 -11.74 8.65
CA PHE A 93 12.90 -10.67 9.64
C PHE A 93 11.97 -10.98 10.81
N GLY A 94 11.27 -12.12 10.81
CA GLY A 94 10.32 -12.47 11.87
C GLY A 94 9.09 -11.54 11.94
N ILE A 95 8.85 -10.74 10.90
CA ILE A 95 7.77 -9.75 10.87
C ILE A 95 6.47 -10.45 10.49
N GLN A 96 5.49 -10.39 11.40
CA GLN A 96 4.16 -10.92 11.15
C GLN A 96 3.44 -10.06 10.10
N LEU A 97 2.84 -10.73 9.13
CA LEU A 97 2.07 -10.08 8.08
C LEU A 97 0.74 -9.54 8.64
N THR A 98 0.48 -8.25 8.43
CA THR A 98 -0.79 -7.59 8.78
C THR A 98 -1.68 -7.49 7.55
N LYS A 99 -2.97 -7.20 7.74
CA LYS A 99 -3.93 -6.97 6.64
C LYS A 99 -3.43 -5.89 5.66
N ASP A 100 -2.83 -4.82 6.21
CA ASP A 100 -2.30 -3.70 5.43
C ASP A 100 -1.20 -4.13 4.46
N HIS A 101 -0.35 -5.10 4.85
CA HIS A 101 0.68 -5.65 3.94
C HIS A 101 0.04 -6.37 2.75
N PHE A 102 -0.98 -7.20 2.99
CA PHE A 102 -1.71 -7.88 1.91
C PHE A 102 -2.41 -6.87 0.99
N TYR A 103 -3.06 -5.85 1.56
CA TYR A 103 -3.75 -4.83 0.77
C TYR A 103 -2.80 -3.98 -0.08
N CYS A 104 -1.59 -3.68 0.42
CA CYS A 104 -0.57 -3.00 -0.39
C CYS A 104 -0.15 -3.83 -1.62
N ILE A 105 -0.02 -5.16 -1.46
CA ILE A 105 0.29 -6.06 -2.57
C ILE A 105 -0.88 -6.13 -3.56
N ALA A 106 -2.11 -6.28 -3.07
CA ALA A 106 -3.30 -6.31 -3.93
C ALA A 106 -3.48 -5.01 -4.73
N ASP A 107 -3.32 -3.84 -4.10
CA ASP A 107 -3.38 -2.53 -4.77
C ASP A 107 -2.25 -2.39 -5.83
N GLY A 108 -1.04 -2.85 -5.50
CA GLY A 108 0.09 -2.86 -6.44
C GLY A 108 -0.17 -3.75 -7.67
N LEU A 109 -0.73 -4.95 -7.47
CA LEU A 109 -1.14 -5.85 -8.55
C LEU A 109 -2.25 -5.26 -9.42
N ALA A 110 -3.24 -4.64 -8.80
CA ALA A 110 -4.36 -4.03 -9.50
C ALA A 110 -3.89 -2.88 -10.40
N LYS A 111 -3.02 -2.00 -9.87
CA LYS A 111 -2.46 -0.85 -10.61
C LYS A 111 -1.44 -1.22 -11.67
N SER A 112 -0.80 -2.39 -11.59
CA SER A 112 0.08 -2.89 -12.66
C SER A 112 -0.69 -3.50 -13.84
N GLY A 113 -2.03 -3.57 -13.76
CA GLY A 113 -2.87 -4.22 -14.76
C GLY A 113 -2.99 -5.74 -14.58
N GLU A 114 -2.36 -6.32 -13.57
CA GLU A 114 -2.46 -7.76 -13.23
C GLU A 114 -3.74 -8.05 -12.42
N LEU A 115 -4.90 -7.61 -12.94
CA LEU A 115 -6.20 -7.64 -12.24
C LEU A 115 -6.62 -9.05 -11.82
N SER A 116 -6.45 -10.05 -12.70
CA SER A 116 -6.78 -11.44 -12.37
C SER A 116 -5.99 -11.93 -11.16
N LEU A 117 -4.68 -11.63 -11.14
CA LEU A 117 -3.80 -12.02 -10.03
C LEU A 117 -4.14 -11.25 -8.75
N ALA A 118 -4.53 -9.97 -8.85
CA ALA A 118 -4.99 -9.19 -7.69
C ALA A 118 -6.22 -9.81 -7.03
N ILE A 119 -7.20 -10.25 -7.84
CA ILE A 119 -8.44 -10.89 -7.36
C ILE A 119 -8.13 -12.25 -6.76
N GLU A 120 -7.34 -13.09 -7.44
CA GLU A 120 -6.91 -14.39 -6.92
C GLU A 120 -6.14 -14.25 -5.61
N PHE A 121 -5.26 -13.25 -5.52
CA PHE A 121 -4.50 -12.95 -4.31
C PHE A 121 -5.43 -12.59 -3.15
N LEU A 122 -6.38 -11.65 -3.34
CA LEU A 122 -7.35 -11.30 -2.29
C LEU A 122 -8.24 -12.48 -1.90
N ALA A 123 -8.61 -13.34 -2.85
CA ALA A 123 -9.40 -14.54 -2.55
C ALA A 123 -8.62 -15.59 -1.73
N GLY A 124 -7.29 -15.57 -1.80
CA GLY A 124 -6.41 -16.50 -1.09
C GLY A 124 -5.89 -16.04 0.27
N VAL A 125 -6.22 -14.82 0.72
CA VAL A 125 -5.72 -14.30 2.00
C VAL A 125 -6.36 -15.04 3.20
N PRO A 126 -5.67 -15.15 4.35
CA PRO A 126 -6.13 -15.95 5.49
C PRO A 126 -7.23 -15.26 6.34
N PHE A 127 -7.94 -14.29 5.76
CA PHE A 127 -8.99 -13.51 6.41
C PHE A 127 -10.00 -13.04 5.35
N ASP A 128 -11.15 -12.53 5.79
CA ASP A 128 -12.13 -11.95 4.86
C ASP A 128 -11.70 -10.53 4.46
N PRO A 129 -11.42 -10.25 3.16
CA PRO A 129 -11.09 -8.92 2.70
C PRO A 129 -12.30 -7.99 2.81
N ASP A 130 -12.10 -6.79 3.33
CA ASP A 130 -13.17 -5.81 3.52
C ASP A 130 -13.59 -5.12 2.21
N VAL A 131 -14.68 -4.36 2.29
CA VAL A 131 -15.20 -3.53 1.21
C VAL A 131 -14.13 -2.61 0.61
N ILE A 132 -13.21 -2.06 1.42
CA ILE A 132 -12.19 -1.12 0.93
C ILE A 132 -11.25 -1.84 -0.05
N ALA A 133 -10.76 -3.02 0.32
CA ALA A 133 -9.90 -3.82 -0.54
C ALA A 133 -10.53 -4.13 -1.91
N TRP A 134 -11.81 -4.54 -1.92
CA TRP A 134 -12.52 -4.83 -3.16
C TRP A 134 -12.85 -3.57 -3.98
N THR A 135 -13.14 -2.44 -3.33
CA THR A 135 -13.35 -1.16 -4.05
C THR A 135 -12.09 -0.66 -4.75
N THR A 136 -10.91 -0.91 -4.18
CA THR A 136 -9.63 -0.61 -4.84
C THR A 136 -9.48 -1.40 -6.13
N ILE A 137 -9.69 -2.72 -6.10
CA ILE A 137 -9.64 -3.56 -7.30
C ILE A 137 -10.69 -3.12 -8.33
N LEU A 138 -11.94 -2.89 -7.91
CA LEU A 138 -13.02 -2.45 -8.79
C LEU A 138 -12.64 -1.16 -9.53
N SER A 139 -11.99 -0.23 -8.84
CA SER A 139 -11.56 1.04 -9.43
C SER A 139 -10.49 0.83 -10.49
N SER A 140 -9.54 -0.09 -10.28
CA SER A 140 -8.58 -0.48 -11.32
C SER A 140 -9.23 -1.22 -12.48
N CYS A 141 -10.24 -2.09 -12.25
CA CYS A 141 -10.99 -2.73 -13.34
C CYS A 141 -11.68 -1.72 -14.26
N VAL A 142 -12.22 -0.63 -13.69
CA VAL A 142 -12.79 0.51 -14.44
C VAL A 142 -11.70 1.18 -15.28
N GLU A 143 -10.54 1.45 -14.70
CA GLU A 143 -9.41 2.08 -15.40
C GLU A 143 -8.93 1.25 -16.60
N PHE A 144 -8.83 -0.07 -16.45
CA PHE A 144 -8.40 -0.98 -17.51
C PHE A 144 -9.53 -1.48 -18.42
N SER A 145 -10.77 -1.01 -18.20
CA SER A 145 -11.96 -1.40 -18.98
C SER A 145 -12.25 -2.92 -19.00
N ASP A 146 -11.94 -3.63 -17.91
CA ASP A 146 -12.26 -5.07 -17.77
C ASP A 146 -13.60 -5.27 -17.05
N ALA A 147 -14.67 -5.35 -17.84
CA ALA A 147 -16.02 -5.51 -17.34
C ALA A 147 -16.25 -6.84 -16.60
N SER A 148 -15.53 -7.90 -16.98
CA SER A 148 -15.74 -9.24 -16.41
C SER A 148 -15.22 -9.34 -14.97
N LEU A 149 -14.00 -8.88 -14.76
CA LEU A 149 -13.37 -8.82 -13.43
C LEU A 149 -14.00 -7.71 -12.58
N GLY A 150 -14.43 -6.61 -13.21
CA GLY A 150 -15.21 -5.57 -12.56
C GLY A 150 -16.51 -6.09 -11.96
N ALA A 151 -17.26 -6.93 -12.70
CA ALA A 151 -18.47 -7.58 -12.19
C ALA A 151 -18.18 -8.44 -10.95
N HIS A 152 -17.14 -9.25 -11.01
CA HIS A 152 -16.75 -10.14 -9.90
C HIS A 152 -16.38 -9.36 -8.64
N ALA A 153 -15.56 -8.30 -8.78
CA ALA A 153 -15.21 -7.43 -7.66
C ALA A 153 -16.45 -6.70 -7.10
N ALA A 154 -17.35 -6.23 -7.97
CA ALA A 154 -18.58 -5.57 -7.56
C ALA A 154 -19.54 -6.48 -6.80
N GLU A 155 -19.66 -7.75 -7.18
CA GLU A 155 -20.47 -8.74 -6.44
C GLU A 155 -19.97 -8.93 -5.00
N ARG A 156 -18.65 -8.97 -4.80
CA ARG A 156 -18.04 -9.06 -3.46
C ARG A 156 -18.36 -7.82 -2.61
N VAL A 157 -18.23 -6.64 -3.22
CA VAL A 157 -18.60 -5.38 -2.57
C VAL A 157 -20.09 -5.36 -2.18
N LEU A 158 -20.99 -5.81 -3.06
CA LEU A 158 -22.44 -5.81 -2.83
C LEU A 158 -22.89 -6.87 -1.82
N GLY A 159 -22.24 -8.03 -1.82
CA GLY A 159 -22.48 -9.09 -0.84
C GLY A 159 -22.21 -8.60 0.58
N ASP A 160 -21.18 -7.78 0.75
CA ASP A 160 -20.74 -7.26 2.04
C ASP A 160 -21.41 -5.92 2.42
N SER A 161 -21.76 -5.08 1.43
CA SER A 161 -22.47 -3.81 1.65
C SER A 161 -23.91 -3.96 2.12
N ARG A 162 -24.51 -5.15 2.02
CA ARG A 162 -25.78 -5.46 2.70
C ARG A 162 -25.65 -5.36 4.23
N ASN A 163 -24.42 -5.39 4.78
CA ASN A 163 -24.13 -5.19 6.20
C ASN A 163 -23.58 -3.79 6.54
N TYR A 164 -22.90 -3.08 5.64
CA TYR A 164 -22.34 -1.74 5.91
C TYR A 164 -22.50 -0.79 4.70
N GLY A 165 -23.20 0.34 4.91
CA GLY A 165 -23.63 1.28 3.87
C GLY A 165 -22.54 2.16 3.24
N GLY A 166 -21.68 1.57 2.42
CA GLY A 166 -20.62 2.30 1.69
C GLY A 166 -21.12 2.96 0.40
N ALA A 167 -21.25 4.29 0.38
CA ALA A 167 -21.66 5.08 -0.80
C ALA A 167 -20.63 5.08 -1.95
N GLY A 168 -19.33 4.89 -1.66
CA GLY A 168 -18.26 4.88 -2.67
C GLY A 168 -18.34 3.67 -3.62
N ALA A 169 -18.79 2.53 -3.11
CA ALA A 169 -19.03 1.33 -3.90
C ALA A 169 -20.02 1.58 -5.05
N PHE A 170 -21.10 2.32 -4.79
CA PHE A 170 -22.14 2.61 -5.77
C PHE A 170 -21.67 3.50 -6.93
N ILE A 171 -20.74 4.43 -6.67
CA ILE A 171 -20.18 5.29 -7.73
C ILE A 171 -19.29 4.47 -8.66
N SER A 172 -18.40 3.64 -8.11
CA SER A 172 -17.55 2.75 -8.92
C SER A 172 -18.38 1.71 -9.68
N LEU A 173 -19.46 1.20 -9.09
CA LEU A 173 -20.44 0.34 -9.76
C LEU A 173 -21.21 1.03 -10.89
N ALA A 174 -21.65 2.27 -10.68
CA ALA A 174 -22.32 3.04 -11.73
C ALA A 174 -21.41 3.24 -12.94
N ASN A 175 -20.11 3.44 -12.70
CA ASN A 175 -19.11 3.53 -13.75
C ASN A 175 -18.91 2.18 -14.48
N THR A 176 -18.80 1.04 -13.77
CA THR A 176 -18.71 -0.28 -14.42
C THR A 176 -19.97 -0.63 -15.22
N TYR A 177 -21.16 -0.34 -14.69
CA TYR A 177 -22.42 -0.57 -15.41
C TYR A 177 -22.55 0.32 -16.65
N SER A 178 -22.13 1.59 -16.57
CA SER A 178 -22.10 2.48 -17.73
C SER A 178 -21.12 1.98 -18.81
N MET A 179 -20.01 1.35 -18.43
CA MET A 179 -19.09 0.69 -19.37
C MET A 179 -19.69 -0.56 -20.01
N MET A 180 -20.43 -1.38 -19.24
CA MET A 180 -21.14 -2.54 -19.79
C MET A 180 -22.23 -2.13 -20.80
N VAL A 181 -22.99 -1.08 -20.51
CA VAL A 181 -24.05 -0.57 -21.41
C VAL A 181 -23.47 0.03 -22.70
N SER A 182 -22.21 0.51 -22.68
CA SER A 182 -21.53 0.99 -23.89
C SER A 182 -20.98 -0.12 -24.81
N PHE A 183 -21.05 -1.38 -24.39
CA PHE A 183 -20.52 -2.54 -25.13
C PHE A 183 -21.59 -3.47 -25.72
N ASP A 184 -22.88 -3.20 -25.55
CA ASP A 184 -23.93 -3.91 -26.29
C ASP A 184 -23.95 -3.42 -27.75
N PRO A 185 -23.56 -4.25 -28.75
CA PRO A 185 -23.79 -3.89 -30.14
C PRO A 185 -25.30 -4.07 -30.48
N PRO A 186 -25.82 -3.33 -31.47
CA PRO A 186 -27.22 -3.38 -31.87
C PRO A 186 -27.66 -4.74 -32.45
#